data_AF-A0AAD7G1R8-F1
#
_entry.id   AF-A0AAD7G1R8-F1
#
_cell.length_a   1.000
_cell.length_b   1.000
_cell.length_c   1.000
_cell.angle_alpha   90.00
_cell.angle_beta   90.00
_cell.angle_gamma   90.00
#
_symmetry.space_group_name_H-M   'P 1'
#
loop_
_entity.id
_entity.type
_entity.pdbx_description
1 polymer ?
#
loop_
_entity_poly.entity_id
_entity_poly.type
_entity_poly.pdbx_seq_one_letter_code
_entity_poly.pdbx_strand_id
1 'polypeptide(L)'
;MYVLDRKTPPLTPAAIHATIQAITSAPIPIGFDVSGHALLGPGGAVVVAGRSLIEATPERTVVPVLALWRVEVANIAERMAYGRIVPKRVEEVPGGLAEIKEGLAKLQRREVSGAKLVGHSSES
;
A
#
# COMPACT_ATOMS: atom_id res chain seq x y z
N MET A 1 1.28 8.66 -9.65
CA MET A 1 0.94 8.03 -8.35
C MET A 1 1.99 8.47 -7.35
N TYR A 2 1.58 9.14 -6.27
CA TYR A 2 2.48 9.58 -5.20
C TYR A 2 2.46 8.55 -4.07
N VAL A 3 3.62 8.22 -3.50
CA VAL A 3 3.77 7.16 -2.47
C VAL A 3 4.58 7.71 -1.30
N LEU A 4 4.06 7.56 -0.08
CA LEU A 4 4.82 7.82 1.14
C LEU A 4 5.71 6.60 1.44
N ASP A 5 7.03 6.77 1.34
CA ASP A 5 8.00 5.69 1.56
C ASP A 5 8.24 5.47 3.05
N ARG A 6 8.43 4.21 3.48
CA ARG A 6 8.69 3.84 4.89
C ARG A 6 10.03 4.34 5.43
N LYS A 7 10.98 4.69 4.56
CA LYS A 7 12.27 5.32 4.90
C LYS A 7 12.14 6.83 5.05
N THR A 8 11.02 7.42 4.66
CA THR A 8 10.74 8.83 4.93
C THR A 8 10.61 9.00 6.44
N PRO A 9 11.29 9.99 7.05
CA PRO A 9 11.05 10.34 8.45
C PRO A 9 9.54 10.53 8.69
N PRO A 10 9.03 10.24 9.91
CA PRO A 10 7.63 10.45 10.22
C PRO A 10 7.22 11.89 9.87
N LEU A 11 6.39 12.04 8.84
CA LEU A 11 5.84 13.33 8.49
C LEU A 11 4.72 13.65 9.49
N THR A 12 4.68 14.89 9.96
CA THR A 12 3.54 15.34 10.75
C THR A 12 2.29 15.36 9.86
N PRO A 13 1.08 15.19 10.42
CA PRO A 13 -0.17 15.30 9.65
C PRO A 13 -0.25 16.61 8.86
N ALA A 14 0.25 17.71 9.43
CA ALA A 14 0.32 19.02 8.77
C ALA A 14 1.24 19.02 7.53
N ALA A 15 2.43 18.40 7.62
CA ALA A 15 3.35 18.30 6.49
C ALA A 15 2.79 17.44 5.35
N ILE A 16 2.08 16.36 5.69
CA ILE A 16 1.37 15.52 4.70
C ILE A 16 0.28 16.34 4.00
N HIS A 17 -0.53 17.07 4.78
CA HIS A 17 -1.61 17.88 4.23
C HIS A 17 -1.09 18.98 3.30
N ALA A 18 -0.04 19.70 3.71
CA ALA A 18 0.60 20.72 2.88
C ALA A 18 1.16 20.14 1.57
N THR A 19 1.81 18.98 1.64
CA THR A 19 2.35 18.31 0.44
C THR A 19 1.24 17.91 -0.52
N ILE A 20 0.14 17.40 -0.01
CA ILE A 20 -1.03 17.02 -0.82
C ILE A 20 -1.65 18.26 -1.47
N GLN A 21 -1.89 19.32 -0.71
CA GLN A 21 -2.43 20.57 -1.25
C GLN A 21 -1.55 21.17 -2.36
N ALA A 22 -0.23 20.95 -2.30
CA ALA A 22 0.68 21.40 -3.35
C ALA A 22 0.54 20.61 -4.68
N ILE A 23 0.01 19.38 -4.65
CA ILE A 23 -0.11 18.51 -5.82
C ILE A 23 -1.57 18.23 -6.23
N THR A 24 -2.54 18.73 -5.47
CA THR A 24 -3.98 18.55 -5.73
C THR A 24 -4.70 19.89 -5.73
N SER A 25 -5.60 20.08 -6.69
CA SER A 25 -6.46 21.28 -6.78
C SER A 25 -7.87 21.07 -6.22
N ALA A 26 -8.22 19.84 -5.83
CA ALA A 26 -9.53 19.47 -5.32
C ALA A 26 -9.43 18.55 -4.09
N PRO A 27 -10.45 18.52 -3.22
CA PRO A 27 -10.48 17.62 -2.07
C PRO A 27 -10.33 16.15 -2.50
N ILE A 28 -9.61 15.34 -1.72
CA ILE A 28 -9.42 13.93 -2.02
C ILE A 28 -10.74 13.17 -1.78
N PRO A 29 -11.32 12.52 -2.81
CA PRO A 29 -12.57 11.79 -2.65
C PRO A 29 -12.35 10.37 -2.10
N ILE A 30 -11.18 9.78 -2.34
CA ILE A 30 -10.85 8.41 -1.94
C ILE A 30 -9.45 8.36 -1.33
N GLY A 31 -9.37 7.85 -0.12
CA GLY A 31 -8.12 7.57 0.61
C GLY A 31 -7.92 6.06 0.75
N PHE A 32 -6.66 5.63 0.83
CA PHE A 32 -6.31 4.25 1.15
C PHE A 32 -5.59 4.20 2.50
N ASP A 33 -5.89 3.16 3.28
CA ASP A 33 -5.39 2.99 4.65
C ASP A 33 -5.89 4.08 5.63
N VAL A 34 -5.73 3.85 6.93
CA VAL A 34 -6.21 4.74 8.00
C VAL A 34 -5.60 6.15 7.90
N SER A 35 -4.37 6.27 7.39
CA SER A 35 -3.71 7.55 7.15
C SER A 35 -4.41 8.41 6.09
N GLY A 36 -5.15 7.78 5.17
CA GLY A 36 -5.94 8.48 4.15
C GLY A 36 -7.18 9.18 4.71
N HIS A 37 -7.69 8.74 5.87
CA HIS A 37 -8.97 9.23 6.42
C HIS A 37 -8.95 10.73 6.75
N ALA A 38 -7.86 11.23 7.33
CA ALA A 38 -7.70 12.65 7.69
C ALA A 38 -7.60 13.59 6.49
N LEU A 39 -7.36 13.04 5.29
CA LEU A 39 -7.11 13.78 4.06
C LEU A 39 -8.36 13.91 3.18
N LEU A 40 -9.46 13.27 3.59
CA LEU A 40 -10.70 13.25 2.82
C LEU A 40 -11.44 14.58 2.93
N GLY A 41 -11.93 15.04 1.78
CA GLY A 41 -12.98 16.05 1.73
C GLY A 41 -14.31 15.53 2.30
N PRO A 42 -15.29 16.43 2.52
CA PRO A 42 -16.64 16.03 2.90
C PRO A 42 -17.24 15.02 1.91
N GLY A 43 -17.88 13.97 2.41
CA GLY A 43 -18.46 12.89 1.61
C GLY A 43 -17.46 11.86 1.08
N GLY A 44 -16.17 11.99 1.44
CA GLY A 44 -15.12 11.09 0.97
C GLY A 44 -15.19 9.67 1.57
N ALA A 45 -14.50 8.73 0.93
CA ALA A 45 -14.39 7.35 1.37
C ALA A 45 -12.94 6.95 1.66
N VAL A 46 -12.72 6.18 2.72
CA VAL A 46 -11.44 5.53 3.00
C VAL A 46 -11.55 4.03 2.82
N VAL A 47 -10.67 3.47 2.00
CA VAL A 47 -10.57 2.03 1.76
C VAL A 47 -9.49 1.46 2.68
N VAL A 48 -9.88 0.61 3.63
CA VAL A 48 -8.96 0.04 4.62
C VAL A 48 -8.80 -1.46 4.37
N ALA A 49 -7.57 -1.90 4.11
CA ALA A 49 -7.27 -3.32 3.95
C ALA A 49 -7.07 -3.97 5.33
N GLY A 50 -7.90 -4.97 5.67
CA GLY A 50 -7.85 -5.65 6.96
C GLY A 50 -8.77 -5.05 8.03
N ARG A 51 -8.41 -5.22 9.31
CA ARG A 51 -9.23 -4.72 10.43
C ARG A 51 -9.14 -3.20 10.50
N SER A 52 -10.28 -2.52 10.31
CA SER A 52 -10.35 -1.07 10.51
C SER A 52 -10.13 -0.71 11.97
N LEU A 53 -9.31 0.32 12.21
CA LEU A 53 -9.14 0.98 13.51
C LEU A 53 -9.87 2.33 13.56
N ILE A 54 -10.61 2.67 12.49
CA ILE A 54 -11.34 3.92 12.33
C ILE A 54 -12.82 3.64 12.08
N GLU A 55 -13.67 4.51 12.61
CA GLU A 55 -15.12 4.44 12.48
C GLU A 55 -15.61 5.38 11.37
N ALA A 56 -16.74 5.04 10.75
CA ALA A 56 -17.42 5.92 9.82
C ALA A 56 -18.06 7.11 10.55
N THR A 57 -18.16 8.25 9.87
CA THR A 57 -18.92 9.42 10.35
C THR A 57 -19.98 9.78 9.32
N PRO A 58 -20.97 10.64 9.65
CA PRO A 58 -21.95 11.09 8.66
C PRO A 58 -21.33 11.70 7.40
N GLU A 59 -20.14 12.30 7.52
CA GLU A 59 -19.41 12.95 6.44
C GLU A 59 -18.38 12.05 5.76
N ARG A 60 -18.10 10.85 6.28
CA ARG A 60 -17.02 9.98 5.79
C ARG A 60 -17.36 8.50 5.88
N THR A 61 -17.17 7.82 4.75
CA THR A 61 -17.42 6.37 4.64
C THR A 61 -16.13 5.58 4.87
N VAL A 62 -16.21 4.51 5.67
CA VAL A 62 -15.13 3.52 5.81
C VAL A 62 -15.53 2.26 5.03
N VAL A 63 -14.73 1.89 4.03
CA VAL A 63 -14.92 0.70 3.20
C VAL A 63 -13.88 -0.35 3.61
N PRO A 64 -14.22 -1.32 4.47
CA PRO A 64 -13.30 -2.39 4.81
C PRO A 64 -13.16 -3.34 3.61
N VAL A 65 -11.92 -3.59 3.20
CA VAL A 65 -11.58 -4.59 2.19
C VAL A 65 -10.81 -5.70 2.88
N LEU A 66 -11.45 -6.84 3.01
CA LEU A 66 -10.76 -8.07 3.38
C LEU A 66 -10.33 -8.77 2.10
N ALA A 67 -9.03 -8.97 1.92
CA ALA A 67 -8.48 -9.73 0.80
C ALA A 67 -8.73 -11.24 0.99
N LEU A 68 -10.00 -11.66 1.10
CA LEU A 68 -10.37 -13.06 0.99
C LEU A 68 -10.43 -13.42 -0.50
N TRP A 69 -9.39 -14.09 -1.00
CA TRP A 69 -9.33 -15.19 -2.00
C TRP A 69 -10.28 -15.20 -3.23
N ARG A 70 -11.08 -14.16 -3.48
CA ARG A 70 -12.12 -14.09 -4.51
C ARG A 70 -12.21 -12.70 -5.15
N VAL A 71 -11.15 -11.89 -5.05
CA VAL A 71 -10.95 -10.92 -6.12
C VAL A 71 -10.73 -11.78 -7.35
N GLU A 72 -11.62 -11.68 -8.33
CA GLU A 72 -11.36 -12.19 -9.66
C GLU A 72 -10.00 -11.63 -10.09
N VAL A 73 -8.96 -12.46 -9.97
CA VAL A 73 -7.63 -12.23 -10.57
C VAL A 73 -7.75 -12.26 -12.09
N ALA A 74 -8.95 -12.56 -12.61
CA ALA A 74 -9.33 -12.39 -13.99
C ALA A 74 -8.84 -11.02 -14.49
N ASN A 75 -8.10 -11.09 -15.59
CA ASN A 75 -7.54 -9.94 -16.29
C ASN A 75 -6.36 -9.23 -15.62
N ILE A 76 -5.78 -9.72 -14.50
CA ILE A 76 -4.50 -9.17 -14.03
C ILE A 76 -3.40 -9.39 -15.07
N ALA A 77 -3.32 -10.60 -15.64
CA ALA A 77 -2.37 -10.91 -16.71
C ALA A 77 -2.54 -9.97 -17.92
N GLU A 78 -3.78 -9.79 -18.37
CA GLU A 78 -4.12 -8.87 -19.46
C GLU A 78 -3.74 -7.42 -19.12
N ARG A 79 -4.09 -6.94 -17.93
CA ARG A 79 -3.77 -5.58 -17.47
C ARG A 79 -2.26 -5.37 -17.33
N MET A 80 -1.51 -6.39 -16.96
CA MET A 80 -0.04 -6.36 -16.97
C MET A 80 0.51 -6.29 -18.40
N ALA A 81 -0.03 -7.11 -19.31
CA ALA A 81 0.36 -7.10 -20.72
C ALA A 81 0.13 -5.75 -21.39
N TYR A 82 -0.97 -5.06 -21.07
CA TYR A 82 -1.25 -3.70 -21.55
C TYR A 82 -0.59 -2.58 -20.72
N GLY A 83 0.27 -2.90 -19.74
CA GLY A 83 0.94 -1.92 -18.90
C GLY A 83 0.02 -1.10 -17.98
N ARG A 84 -1.26 -1.49 -17.84
CA ARG A 84 -2.21 -0.84 -16.93
C ARG A 84 -1.92 -1.15 -15.46
N ILE A 85 -1.28 -2.29 -15.21
CA ILE A 85 -0.71 -2.66 -13.91
C ILE A 85 0.77 -2.94 -14.12
N VAL A 86 1.62 -2.24 -13.38
CA VAL A 86 3.06 -2.49 -13.35
C VAL A 86 3.39 -3.20 -12.04
N PRO A 87 3.94 -4.43 -12.06
CA PRO A 87 4.41 -5.09 -10.86
C PRO A 87 5.42 -4.21 -10.12
N LYS A 88 5.38 -4.25 -8.78
CA LYS A 88 6.42 -3.58 -7.99
C LYS A 88 7.78 -4.24 -8.25
N ARG A 89 8.85 -3.46 -8.02
CA ARG A 89 10.21 -4.02 -7.98
C ARG A 89 10.29 -5.18 -6.99
N VAL A 90 11.15 -6.12 -7.29
CA VAL A 90 11.44 -7.27 -6.43
C VAL A 90 12.86 -7.14 -5.89
N GLU A 91 13.04 -7.50 -4.63
CA GLU A 91 14.33 -7.82 -4.03
C GLU A 91 14.32 -9.32 -3.73
N GLU A 92 15.36 -10.03 -4.15
CA GLU A 92 15.47 -11.47 -3.91
C GLU A 92 16.17 -11.73 -2.59
N VAL A 93 15.72 -12.76 -1.86
CA VAL A 93 16.43 -13.30 -0.70
C VAL A 93 17.61 -14.14 -1.22
N PRO A 94 18.87 -13.80 -0.90
CA PRO A 94 20.02 -14.66 -1.22
C PRO A 94 19.78 -16.07 -0.68
N GLY A 95 20.16 -17.12 -1.40
CA GLY A 95 19.89 -18.50 -0.98
C GLY A 95 18.40 -18.90 -0.93
N GLY A 96 17.48 -18.02 -1.34
CA GLY A 96 16.05 -18.32 -1.46
C GLY A 96 15.39 -18.67 -0.12
N LEU A 97 14.56 -19.72 -0.13
CA LEU A 97 13.86 -20.17 1.09
C LEU A 97 14.80 -20.66 2.19
N ALA A 98 16.01 -21.13 1.88
CA ALA A 98 16.97 -21.58 2.88
C ALA A 98 17.37 -20.45 3.85
N GLU A 99 17.39 -19.20 3.36
CA GLU A 99 17.75 -18.01 4.14
C GLU A 99 16.53 -17.11 4.43
N ILE A 100 15.30 -17.65 4.39
CA ILE A 100 14.09 -16.85 4.61
C ILE A 100 14.11 -16.10 5.96
N LYS A 101 14.77 -16.65 6.98
CA LYS A 101 14.94 -16.00 8.29
C LYS A 101 15.68 -14.67 8.18
N GLU A 102 16.74 -14.61 7.37
CA GLU A 102 17.51 -13.40 7.07
C GLU A 102 16.61 -12.37 6.38
N GLY A 103 15.85 -12.82 5.38
CA GLY A 103 14.88 -12.00 4.67
C GLY A 103 13.80 -11.40 5.58
N LEU A 104 13.27 -12.20 6.51
CA LEU A 104 12.31 -11.73 7.52
C LEU A 104 12.94 -10.72 8.48
N ALA A 105 14.20 -10.93 8.90
CA ALA A 105 14.92 -9.98 9.74
C ALA A 105 15.13 -8.63 9.02
N LYS A 106 15.44 -8.65 7.71
CA LYS A 106 15.52 -7.45 6.85
C LYS A 106 14.20 -6.68 6.81
N LEU A 107 13.07 -7.39 6.72
CA LEU A 107 11.73 -6.79 6.78
C LEU A 107 11.45 -6.14 8.15
N GLN A 108 11.80 -6.82 9.24
CA GLN A 108 11.63 -6.30 10.61
C GLN A 108 12.43 -5.01 10.83
N ARG A 109 13.65 -4.95 10.29
CA ARG A 109 14.51 -3.75 10.32
C ARG A 109 14.08 -2.65 9.33
N ARG A 110 12.98 -2.82 8.60
CA ARG A 110 12.47 -1.89 7.57
C ARG A 110 13.47 -1.58 6.45
N GLU A 111 14.35 -2.52 6.15
CA GLU A 111 15.42 -2.33 5.15
C GLU A 111 14.91 -2.50 3.72
N VAL A 112 13.80 -3.24 3.53
CA VAL A 112 13.08 -3.36 2.26
C VAL A 112 12.08 -2.22 2.10
N SER A 113 12.28 -1.37 1.08
CA SER A 113 11.33 -0.28 0.77
C SER A 113 11.09 -0.13 -0.73
N GLY A 114 9.86 0.24 -1.09
CA GLY A 114 9.43 0.36 -2.49
C GLY A 114 9.47 -0.95 -3.29
N ALA A 115 9.75 -2.09 -2.65
CA ALA A 115 9.92 -3.39 -3.29
C ALA A 115 9.20 -4.51 -2.52
N LYS A 116 8.98 -5.63 -3.18
CA LYS A 116 8.56 -6.89 -2.55
C LYS A 116 9.80 -7.77 -2.35
N LEU A 117 9.95 -8.34 -1.16
CA LEU A 117 10.98 -9.34 -0.90
C LEU A 117 10.47 -10.72 -1.36
N VAL A 118 11.25 -11.43 -2.18
CA VAL A 118 10.89 -12.73 -2.78
C VAL A 118 11.97 -13.76 -2.46
N GLY A 119 11.60 -14.86 -1.82
CA GLY A 119 12.46 -16.02 -1.65
C GLY A 119 12.04 -17.11 -2.63
N HIS A 120 12.94 -17.49 -3.53
CA HIS A 120 12.70 -18.59 -4.46
C HIS A 120 12.84 -19.93 -3.72
N SER A 121 11.97 -20.88 -4.03
CA SER A 121 12.25 -22.28 -3.69
C SER A 121 13.47 -22.73 -4.47
N SER A 122 14.31 -23.58 -3.88
CA SER A 122 15.27 -24.36 -4.66
C SER A 122 14.46 -25.27 -5.59
N GLU A 123 14.52 -25.03 -6.90
CA GLU A 123 14.03 -26.02 -7.85
C GLU A 123 14.85 -27.31 -7.67
N SER A 124 14.15 -28.44 -7.60
CA SER A 124 14.74 -29.79 -7.75
C SER A 124 14.57 -30.23 -9.19
#